data_AF-A0A4V2BAM7-F1
#
_entry.id   AF-A0A4V2BAM7-F1
#
_cell.length_a   1.000
_cell.length_b   1.000
_cell.length_c   1.000
_cell.angle_alpha   90.00
_cell.angle_beta   90.00
_cell.angle_gamma   90.00
#
_symmetry.space_group_name_H-M   'P 1'
#
loop_
_entity.id
_entity.type
_entity.pdbx_description
1 polymer ?
#
loop_
_entity_poly.entity_id
_entity_poly.type
_entity_poly.pdbx_seq_one_letter_code
_entity_poly.pdbx_strand_id
1 'polypeptide(L)'
;ITFDGVKTGKYADIMSMNRPLTEGERLIIQNDVNHVYDSFISRVAEGRKKSKAYVDSVGGGRVWVGTDAVKIGLADRTGSFKDAIKSAAKKAKIKIPTT
;
A
#
# COMPACT_ATOMS: atom_id res chain seq x y z
N ILE A 1 21.76 -30.51 7.45
CA ILE A 1 21.16 -30.46 6.09
C ILE A 1 22.10 -29.63 5.23
N THR A 2 22.59 -30.17 4.12
CA THR A 2 23.49 -29.48 3.17
C THR A 2 22.77 -29.29 1.84
N PHE A 3 22.92 -28.13 1.22
CA PHE A 3 22.29 -27.80 -0.05
C PHE A 3 23.36 -27.60 -1.12
N ASP A 4 23.19 -28.25 -2.28
CA ASP A 4 24.02 -28.08 -3.46
C ASP A 4 23.10 -27.74 -4.66
N GLY A 5 23.59 -26.96 -5.61
CA GLY A 5 22.79 -26.47 -6.72
C GLY A 5 23.62 -25.90 -7.87
N VAL A 6 23.16 -26.14 -9.09
CA VAL A 6 23.70 -25.56 -10.32
C VAL A 6 22.82 -24.41 -10.79
N LYS A 7 23.42 -23.36 -11.34
CA LYS A 7 22.69 -22.22 -11.90
C LYS A 7 23.26 -21.78 -13.23
N THR A 8 22.35 -21.46 -14.15
CA THR A 8 22.67 -20.95 -15.50
C THR A 8 22.81 -19.43 -15.54
N GLY A 9 22.43 -18.71 -14.47
CA GLY A 9 22.52 -17.25 -14.35
C GLY A 9 22.82 -16.80 -12.93
N LYS A 10 23.46 -15.62 -12.79
CA LYS A 10 23.98 -15.11 -11.50
C LYS A 10 22.93 -15.05 -10.39
N TYR A 11 21.71 -14.63 -10.72
CA TYR A 11 20.58 -14.42 -9.80
C TYR A 11 19.42 -15.40 -10.02
N ALA A 12 19.65 -16.54 -10.70
CA ALA A 12 18.59 -17.51 -10.99
C ALA A 12 17.96 -18.11 -9.71
N ASP A 13 18.66 -18.02 -8.59
CA ASP A 13 18.26 -18.51 -7.26
C ASP A 13 18.04 -17.38 -6.24
N ILE A 14 17.73 -16.15 -6.70
CA ILE A 14 17.64 -14.93 -5.86
C ILE A 14 16.70 -15.02 -4.65
N MET A 15 15.67 -15.85 -4.69
CA MET A 15 14.71 -16.07 -3.59
C MET A 15 14.93 -17.40 -2.85
N SER A 16 16.10 -18.02 -3.01
CA SER A 16 16.43 -19.26 -2.33
C SER A 16 16.42 -19.08 -0.81
N MET A 17 15.74 -19.98 -0.11
CA MET A 17 15.73 -20.04 1.35
C MET A 17 16.94 -20.81 1.92
N ASN A 18 17.76 -21.40 1.05
CA ASN A 18 18.84 -22.32 1.43
C ASN A 18 20.18 -21.61 1.69
N ARG A 19 20.26 -20.30 1.43
CA ARG A 19 21.44 -19.45 1.69
C ARG A 19 21.03 -18.00 1.96
N PRO A 20 21.89 -17.20 2.60
CA PRO A 20 21.66 -15.75 2.72
C PRO A 20 21.63 -15.05 1.34
N LEU A 21 20.93 -13.91 1.29
CA LEU A 21 20.98 -12.98 0.16
C LEU A 21 22.37 -12.36 0.03
N THR A 22 22.89 -12.31 -1.19
CA THR A 22 24.05 -11.47 -1.53
C THR A 22 23.66 -10.00 -1.56
N GLU A 23 24.65 -9.11 -1.52
CA GLU A 23 24.39 -7.66 -1.59
C GLU A 23 23.68 -7.26 -2.90
N GLY A 24 24.08 -7.84 -4.04
CA GLY A 24 23.41 -7.57 -5.32
C GLY A 24 21.93 -8.01 -5.32
N GLU A 25 21.62 -9.14 -4.71
CA GLU A 25 20.25 -9.65 -4.58
C GLU A 25 19.41 -8.79 -3.64
N ARG A 26 19.99 -8.37 -2.51
CA ARG A 26 19.36 -7.42 -1.58
C ARG A 26 19.00 -6.12 -2.28
N LEU A 27 19.90 -5.56 -3.09
CA LEU A 27 19.66 -4.31 -3.83
C LEU A 27 18.54 -4.47 -4.86
N ILE A 28 18.50 -5.59 -5.59
CA ILE A 28 17.42 -5.88 -6.54
C ILE A 28 16.06 -5.91 -5.83
N ILE A 29 15.97 -6.67 -4.73
CA ILE A 29 14.74 -6.79 -3.94
C ILE A 29 14.35 -5.43 -3.34
N GLN A 30 15.32 -4.68 -2.79
CA GLN A 30 15.05 -3.38 -2.18
C GLN A 30 14.54 -2.36 -3.22
N ASN A 31 15.08 -2.40 -4.45
CA ASN A 31 14.61 -1.53 -5.52
C ASN A 31 13.17 -1.85 -5.93
N ASP A 32 12.79 -3.13 -5.96
CA ASP A 32 11.41 -3.53 -6.22
C ASP A 32 10.45 -3.05 -5.12
N VAL A 33 10.83 -3.23 -3.84
CA VAL A 33 10.07 -2.70 -2.70
C VAL A 33 9.90 -1.18 -2.79
N ASN A 34 10.97 -0.45 -3.12
CA ASN A 34 10.92 1.01 -3.29
C ASN A 34 9.97 1.40 -4.43
N HIS A 35 10.00 0.70 -5.55
CA HIS A 35 9.12 0.97 -6.70
C HIS A 35 7.64 0.72 -6.37
N VAL A 36 7.34 -0.36 -5.64
CA VAL A 36 5.98 -0.64 -5.17
C VAL A 36 5.50 0.44 -4.20
N TYR A 37 6.34 0.83 -3.24
CA TYR A 37 6.00 1.88 -2.28
C TYR A 37 5.77 3.22 -2.97
N ASP A 38 6.63 3.59 -3.92
CA ASP A 38 6.52 4.81 -4.71
C ASP A 38 5.20 4.86 -5.49
N SER A 39 4.82 3.74 -6.11
CA SER A 39 3.54 3.59 -6.81
C SER A 39 2.35 3.76 -5.86
N PHE A 40 2.43 3.16 -4.67
CA PHE A 40 1.39 3.26 -3.65
C PHE A 40 1.17 4.71 -3.19
N ILE A 41 2.23 5.38 -2.74
CA ILE A 41 2.11 6.75 -2.22
C ILE A 41 1.69 7.74 -3.31
N SER A 42 2.07 7.49 -4.57
CA SER A 42 1.65 8.31 -5.71
C SER A 42 0.14 8.22 -5.95
N ARG A 43 -0.42 7.00 -5.93
CA ARG A 43 -1.88 6.79 -6.07
C ARG A 43 -2.67 7.40 -4.91
N VAL A 44 -2.16 7.27 -3.68
CA VAL A 44 -2.78 7.88 -2.50
C VAL A 44 -2.74 9.41 -2.60
N ALA A 45 -1.61 9.98 -3.01
CA ALA A 45 -1.46 11.43 -3.20
C ALA A 45 -2.47 11.98 -4.21
N GLU A 46 -2.62 11.32 -5.36
CA GLU A 46 -3.62 11.66 -6.38
C GLU A 46 -5.05 11.57 -5.83
N GLY A 47 -5.42 10.42 -5.26
CA GLY A 47 -6.77 10.17 -4.76
C GLY A 47 -7.17 11.08 -3.58
N ARG A 48 -6.21 11.49 -2.75
CA ARG A 48 -6.44 12.39 -1.61
C ARG A 48 -6.19 13.86 -1.95
N LYS A 49 -5.74 14.17 -3.17
CA LYS A 49 -5.33 15.52 -3.60
C LYS A 49 -4.31 16.15 -2.66
N LYS A 50 -3.28 15.38 -2.29
CA LYS A 50 -2.19 15.78 -1.40
C LYS A 50 -0.85 15.64 -2.12
N SER A 51 0.20 16.28 -1.61
CA SER A 51 1.55 16.05 -2.13
C SER A 51 2.05 14.66 -1.76
N LYS A 52 2.84 14.06 -2.64
CA LYS A 52 3.50 12.77 -2.39
C LYS A 52 4.38 12.83 -1.13
N ALA A 53 5.10 13.94 -0.93
CA ALA A 53 5.91 14.17 0.27
C ALA A 53 5.08 14.17 1.56
N TYR A 54 3.87 14.75 1.55
CA TYR A 54 2.99 14.68 2.71
C TYR A 54 2.53 13.25 2.97
N VAL A 55 2.10 12.52 1.92
CA VAL A 55 1.66 11.13 2.05
C VAL A 55 2.77 10.24 2.59
N ASP A 56 4.00 10.45 2.15
CA ASP A 56 5.18 9.75 2.68
C ASP A 56 5.42 10.07 4.16
N SER A 57 5.30 11.34 4.56
CA SER A 57 5.48 11.75 5.97
C SER A 57 4.51 11.07 6.93
N VAL A 58 3.28 10.79 6.51
CA VAL A 58 2.25 10.08 7.29
C VAL A 58 2.16 8.59 6.96
N GLY A 59 2.99 8.11 6.02
CA GLY A 59 3.09 6.74 5.56
C GLY A 59 4.12 5.92 6.34
N GLY A 60 4.90 5.11 5.61
CA GLY A 60 5.97 4.28 6.19
C GLY A 60 5.49 3.07 6.98
N GLY A 61 4.32 2.49 6.63
CA GLY A 61 3.78 1.29 7.28
C GLY A 61 3.05 1.53 8.60
N ARG A 62 2.88 2.80 9.02
CA ARG A 62 2.10 3.15 10.22
C ARG A 62 0.62 2.84 10.04
N VAL A 63 0.00 2.34 11.11
CA VAL A 63 -1.45 2.10 11.17
C VAL A 63 -2.12 3.29 11.85
N TRP A 64 -3.22 3.76 11.25
CA TRP A 64 -4.02 4.87 11.78
C TRP A 64 -5.40 4.39 12.20
N VAL A 65 -5.87 4.82 13.37
CA VAL A 65 -7.28 4.68 13.74
C VAL A 65 -8.11 5.62 12.84
N GLY A 66 -9.34 5.21 12.50
CA GLY A 66 -10.16 5.93 11.52
C GLY A 66 -10.37 7.41 11.81
N THR A 67 -10.46 7.80 13.09
CA THR A 67 -10.55 9.21 13.51
C THR A 67 -9.31 10.01 13.15
N ASP A 68 -8.12 9.44 13.34
CA ASP A 68 -6.87 10.11 13.00
C ASP A 68 -6.65 10.14 11.48
N ALA A 69 -7.00 9.06 10.77
CA ALA A 69 -6.99 9.04 9.31
C ALA A 69 -7.83 10.18 8.70
N VAL A 70 -8.97 10.53 9.30
CA VAL A 70 -9.77 11.70 8.90
C VAL A 70 -9.02 13.01 9.18
N LYS A 71 -8.44 13.18 10.37
CA LYS A 71 -7.67 14.40 10.73
C LYS A 71 -6.50 14.66 9.78
N ILE A 72 -5.75 13.62 9.42
CA ILE A 72 -4.61 13.73 8.48
C ILE A 72 -5.06 13.69 7.01
N GLY A 73 -6.36 13.55 6.76
CA GLY A 73 -6.97 13.60 5.44
C GLY A 73 -6.68 12.38 4.56
N LEU A 74 -6.41 11.21 5.14
CA LEU A 74 -6.40 9.91 4.45
C LEU A 74 -7.80 9.30 4.31
N ALA A 75 -8.77 9.76 5.11
CA ALA A 75 -10.19 9.41 4.99
C ALA A 75 -11.08 10.68 5.01
N ASP A 76 -12.31 10.59 4.51
CA ASP A 76 -13.22 11.75 4.42
C ASP A 76 -14.00 11.99 5.73
N ARG A 77 -14.49 10.91 6.35
CA ARG A 77 -15.22 10.93 7.61
C ARG A 77 -15.29 9.52 8.21
N THR A 78 -15.53 9.45 9.51
CA THR A 78 -15.91 8.20 10.19
C THR A 78 -17.41 7.94 10.03
N GLY A 79 -17.82 6.68 10.02
CA GLY A 79 -19.22 6.29 9.93
C GLY A 79 -19.40 4.78 9.84
N SER A 80 -20.66 4.36 9.78
CA SER A 80 -21.04 2.97 9.59
C SER A 80 -21.18 2.61 8.12
N PHE A 81 -21.35 1.31 7.83
CA PHE A 81 -21.71 0.84 6.49
C PHE A 81 -23.01 1.47 5.96
N LYS A 82 -24.02 1.67 6.83
CA LYS A 82 -25.28 2.34 6.45
C LYS A 82 -25.04 3.79 6.02
N ASP A 83 -24.06 4.47 6.62
CA ASP A 83 -23.70 5.84 6.24
C ASP A 83 -23.00 5.89 4.88
N ALA A 84 -22.23 4.86 4.52
CA ALA A 84 -21.62 4.72 3.20
C ALA A 84 -22.68 4.55 2.11
N ILE A 85 -23.70 3.68 2.33
CA ILE A 85 -24.84 3.53 1.42
C ILE A 85 -25.57 4.85 1.24
N LYS A 86 -25.87 5.55 2.35
CA LYS A 86 -26.53 6.87 2.29
C LYS A 86 -25.72 7.88 1.51
N SER A 87 -24.40 7.92 1.69
CA SER A 87 -23.52 8.78 0.90
C SER A 87 -23.54 8.46 -0.58
N ALA A 88 -23.48 7.17 -0.96
CA ALA A 88 -23.51 6.74 -2.34
C ALA A 88 -24.85 7.11 -3.01
N ALA A 89 -25.98 6.81 -2.37
CA ALA A 89 -27.30 7.14 -2.88
C ALA A 89 -27.50 8.65 -3.05
N LYS A 90 -27.04 9.45 -2.08
CA LYS A 90 -27.05 10.92 -2.17
C LYS A 90 -26.23 11.43 -3.36
N LYS A 91 -25.02 10.88 -3.58
CA LYS A 91 -24.17 11.24 -4.74
C LYS A 91 -24.81 10.86 -6.08
N ALA A 92 -25.48 9.71 -6.13
CA ALA A 92 -26.19 9.23 -7.31
C ALA A 92 -27.59 9.84 -7.50
N LYS A 93 -28.07 10.68 -6.56
CA LYS A 93 -29.41 11.30 -6.57
C LYS A 93 -30.56 10.28 -6.60
N ILE A 94 -30.39 9.12 -5.95
CA ILE A 94 -31.40 8.08 -5.86
C ILE A 94 -31.97 7.96 -4.45
N LYS A 95 -33.23 7.54 -4.33
CA LYS A 95 -33.83 7.19 -3.03
C LYS A 95 -33.32 5.82 -2.60
N ILE A 96 -32.96 5.69 -1.32
CA ILE A 96 -32.61 4.41 -0.72
C ILE A 96 -33.93 3.69 -0.42
N PRO A 97 -34.13 2.45 -0.90
CA PRO A 97 -35.28 1.65 -0.49
C PRO A 97 -35.20 1.42 1.03
N THR A 98 -36.17 1.93 1.77
CA THR A 98 -36.38 1.56 3.16
C THR A 98 -37.08 0.20 3.18
N THR A 99 -36.36 -0.84 3.61
CA THR A 99 -36.98 -2.07 4.13
C THR A 99 -37.08 -1.95 5.64
#